data_AF-A0A7J9B9F9-F1
#
_entry.id   AF-A0A7J9B9F9-F1
#
_cell.length_a   1.000
_cell.length_b   1.000
_cell.length_c   1.000
_cell.angle_alpha   90.00
_cell.angle_beta   90.00
_cell.angle_gamma   90.00
#
_symmetry.space_group_name_H-M   'P 1'
#
loop_
_entity.id
_entity.type
_entity.pdbx_description
1 polymer ?
#
loop_
_entity_poly.entity_id
_entity_poly.type
_entity_poly.pdbx_seq_one_letter_code
_entity_poly.pdbx_strand_id
1 'polypeptide(L)' 'MDMKAYLLQKFSPAERNQINEALEQGVEAVRTLVLNGFNQKITRFNLGQKYKHHKV' A
#
# COMPACT_ATOMS: atom_id res chain seq x y z
N MET A 1 -21.41 -6.66 -5.41
CA MET A 1 -21.71 -5.22 -5.21
C MET A 1 -21.48 -4.48 -6.51
N ASP A 2 -22.25 -3.44 -6.78
CA ASP A 2 -21.93 -2.50 -7.86
C ASP A 2 -20.60 -1.78 -7.56
N MET A 3 -19.77 -1.54 -8.59
CA MET A 3 -18.42 -0.98 -8.42
C MET A 3 -18.46 0.45 -7.90
N LYS A 4 -19.43 1.27 -8.34
CA LYS A 4 -19.55 2.65 -7.85
C LYS A 4 -19.93 2.64 -6.38
N ALA A 5 -20.85 1.76 -5.99
CA ALA A 5 -21.20 1.58 -4.58
C ALA A 5 -19.99 1.11 -3.73
N TYR A 6 -19.20 0.16 -4.24
CA TYR A 6 -17.99 -0.33 -3.56
C TYR A 6 -16.93 0.76 -3.37
N LEU A 7 -16.76 1.68 -4.33
CA LEU A 7 -15.78 2.77 -4.21
C LEU A 7 -16.25 3.93 -3.32
N LEU A 8 -17.57 4.15 -3.24
CA LEU A 8 -18.16 5.24 -2.46
C LEU A 8 -18.43 4.87 -0.99
N GLN A 9 -18.37 3.58 -0.64
CA GLN A 9 -18.53 3.16 0.75
C GLN A 9 -17.28 3.50 1.58
N LYS A 10 -17.46 3.59 2.91
CA LYS A 10 -16.34 3.69 3.84
C LYS A 10 -15.69 2.31 4.01
N PHE A 11 -14.37 2.30 4.18
CA PHE A 11 -13.64 1.11 4.62
C PHE A 11 -14.20 0.57 5.94
N SER A 12 -14.32 -0.75 6.02
CA SER A 12 -14.52 -1.47 7.28
C SER A 12 -13.33 -1.24 8.22
N PRO A 13 -13.46 -1.54 9.52
CA PRO A 13 -12.34 -1.38 10.46
C PRO A 13 -11.07 -2.15 10.07
N ALA A 14 -11.22 -3.37 9.53
CA ALA A 14 -10.09 -4.17 9.07
C ALA A 14 -9.39 -3.55 7.85
N GLU A 15 -10.17 -3.14 6.85
CA GLU A 15 -9.64 -2.43 5.67
C GLU A 15 -9.00 -1.11 6.06
N ARG A 16 -9.62 -0.35 6.99
CA ARG A 16 -9.07 0.92 7.47
C ARG A 16 -7.69 0.74 8.10
N ASN A 17 -7.49 -0.30 8.90
CA ASN A 17 -6.20 -0.59 9.50
C ASN A 17 -5.13 -0.88 8.44
N GLN A 18 -5.47 -1.68 7.43
CA GLN A 18 -4.54 -1.97 6.31
C GLN A 18 -4.21 -0.71 5.50
N ILE A 19 -5.21 0.16 5.24
CA ILE A 19 -5.02 1.42 4.53
C ILE A 19 -4.16 2.40 5.34
N ASN A 20 -4.36 2.49 6.65
CA ASN A 20 -3.54 3.35 7.51
C ASN A 20 -2.07 2.90 7.50
N GLU A 21 -1.83 1.59 7.61
CA GLU A 21 -0.47 1.03 7.54
C GLU A 21 0.17 1.26 6.15
N ALA A 22 -0.62 1.10 5.08
CA ALA A 22 -0.17 1.38 3.72
C ALA A 22 0.15 2.86 3.51
N LEU A 23 -0.58 3.78 4.16
CA LEU A 23 -0.33 5.21 4.09
C LEU A 23 1.03 5.57 4.72
N GLU A 24 1.34 5.04 5.90
CA GLU A 24 2.64 5.23 6.55
C GLU A 24 3.79 4.68 5.69
N GLN A 25 3.62 3.48 5.16
CA GLN A 25 4.60 2.85 4.26
C GLN A 25 4.78 3.63 2.95
N GLY A 26 3.70 4.23 2.44
CA GLY A 26 3.71 5.10 1.27
C GLY A 26 4.53 6.36 1.47
N VAL A 27 4.47 6.98 2.66
CA VAL A 27 5.29 8.17 3.00
C VAL A 27 6.78 7.84 2.89
N GLU A 28 7.21 6.71 3.45
CA GLU A 28 8.61 6.27 3.38
C GLU A 28 9.04 5.86 1.96
N ALA A 29 8.14 5.25 1.19
CA ALA A 29 8.39 4.94 -0.21
C ALA A 29 8.57 6.22 -1.05
N VAL A 30 7.74 7.24 -0.84
CA VAL A 30 7.87 8.55 -1.51
C VAL A 30 9.17 9.23 -1.13
N ARG A 31 9.53 9.25 0.16
CA ARG A 31 10.82 9.79 0.63
C ARG A 31 11.99 9.09 -0.07
N THR A 32 11.94 7.76 -0.15
CA THR A 32 12.98 6.96 -0.81
C THR A 32 13.07 7.28 -2.30
N LEU A 33 11.91 7.41 -2.97
CA LEU A 33 11.81 7.73 -4.39
C LEU A 33 12.35 9.13 -4.70
N VAL A 34 11.99 10.14 -3.89
CA VAL A 34 12.48 11.51 -4.09
C VAL A 34 13.99 11.59 -3.90
N LEU A 35 14.55 10.91 -2.90
CA LEU A 35 15.98 10.96 -2.60
C LEU A 35 16.85 10.16 -3.57
N ASN A 36 16.36 9.02 -4.07
CA ASN A 36 17.19 8.04 -4.77
C ASN A 36 16.67 7.65 -6.17
N GLY A 37 15.55 8.22 -6.61
CA GLY A 37 14.86 7.80 -7.82
C GLY A 37 14.34 6.36 -7.76
N PHE A 38 13.89 5.86 -8.91
CA PHE A 38 13.54 4.46 -9.06
C PHE A 38 14.81 3.61 -9.01
N ASN A 39 14.91 2.72 -8.02
CA ASN A 39 16.07 1.87 -7.83
C ASN A 39 15.69 0.51 -7.22
N GLN A 40 16.70 -0.29 -6.86
CA GLN A 40 16.50 -1.61 -6.27
C GLN A 40 15.72 -1.58 -4.94
N LYS A 41 15.81 -0.50 -4.15
CA LYS A 41 15.02 -0.34 -2.91
C LYS A 41 13.53 -0.28 -3.22
N ILE A 42 13.14 0.47 -4.25
CA ILE A 42 11.74 0.53 -4.72
C ILE A 42 11.27 -0.83 -5.27
N THR A 43 12.12 -1.53 -6.01
CA THR A 43 11.79 -2.88 -6.51
C THR A 43 11.53 -3.85 -5.35
N ARG A 44 12.40 -3.83 -4.33
CA ARG A 44 12.24 -4.67 -3.14
C ARG A 44 11.02 -4.26 -2.30
N PHE A 45 10.75 -2.97 -2.17
CA PHE A 45 9.54 -2.46 -1.53
C PHE A 45 8.29 -3.03 -2.20
N ASN A 46 8.19 -2.95 -3.53
CA ASN A 46 7.05 -3.49 -4.29
C ASN A 46 6.87 -5.00 -4.09
N LEU A 47 7.95 -5.77 -4.09
CA LEU A 47 7.90 -7.21 -3.79
C LEU A 47 7.38 -7.47 -2.37
N GLY A 48 7.87 -6.72 -1.39
CA GLY A 48 7.40 -6.80 -0.01
C GLY A 48 5.91 -6.50 0.11
N GLN A 49 5.44 -5.40 -0.51
CA GLN A 49 4.03 -5.02 -0.51
C GLN A 49 3.13 -6.07 -1.20
N LYS A 50 3.57 -6.63 -2.33
CA LYS A 50 2.81 -7.63 -3.10
C LYS A 50 2.51 -8.90 -2.30
N TYR A 51 3.48 -9.40 -1.53
CA TYR A 51 3.36 -10.68 -0.82
C TYR A 51 3.04 -10.54 0.67
N LYS A 52 2.89 -9.31 1.18
CA LYS A 52 2.70 -9.00 2.59
C LYS A 52 1.54 -9.75 3.27
N HIS A 53 0.44 -9.96 2.54
CA HIS A 53 -0.76 -10.64 3.04
C HIS A 53 -0.92 -12.06 2.49
N HIS A 54 0.08 -12.55 1.75
CA HIS A 54 0.08 -13.93 1.28
C HIS A 54 0.40 -14.85 2.46
N LYS A 55 -0.54 -15.71 2.83
CA LYS A 55 -0.32 -16.79 3.82
C LYS A 55 -0.17 -18.09 3.03
N VAL A 56 0.95 -18.77 3.24
CA VAL A 56 1.25 -20.10 2.69
C VAL A 56 0.85 -21.15 3.71
#